data_AF-A0A5M8QZB6-F1
#
_entry.id   AF-A0A5M8QZB6-F1
#
_cell.length_a   1.000
_cell.length_b   1.000
_cell.length_c   1.000
_cell.angle_alpha   90.00
_cell.angle_beta   90.00
_cell.angle_gamma   90.00
#
_symmetry.space_group_name_H-M   'P 1'
#
loop_
_entity.id
_entity.type
_entity.pdbx_description
1 polymer ?
#
loop_
_entity_poly.entity_id
_entity_poly.type
_entity_poly.pdbx_seq_one_letter_code
_entity_poly.pdbx_strand_id
1 'polypeptide(L)'
;MDITVEELKERLEKGESLNFYDVREEHEYEEDNLGAVLIPLGDLPDHLDELEPLKDEEIIIHCRSGARSGKAARFLESQGFSNVRNVTGGILAYREQE
;
A
#
# COMPACT_ATOMS: atom_id res chain seq x y z
N MET A 1 -3.62 10.08 7.04
CA MET A 1 -2.30 10.76 7.02
C MET A 1 -1.32 9.77 6.43
N ASP A 2 -0.34 10.19 5.65
CA ASP A 2 0.57 9.24 4.97
C ASP A 2 1.69 8.77 5.92
N ILE A 3 2.35 7.66 5.57
CA ILE A 3 3.54 7.17 6.28
C ILE A 3 4.79 7.35 5.42
N THR A 4 5.95 7.43 6.06
CA THR A 4 7.24 7.48 5.37
C THR A 4 7.81 6.08 5.17
N VAL A 5 8.85 5.97 4.35
CA VAL A 5 9.54 4.70 4.11
C VAL A 5 10.36 4.24 5.32
N GLU A 6 10.85 5.17 6.15
CA GLU A 6 11.53 4.85 7.42
C GLU A 6 10.54 4.20 8.40
N GLU A 7 9.35 4.79 8.55
CA GLU A 7 8.30 4.25 9.42
C GLU A 7 7.84 2.87 8.93
N LEU A 8 7.63 2.71 7.62
CA LEU A 8 7.31 1.40 7.04
C LEU A 8 8.40 0.37 7.34
N LYS A 9 9.67 0.72 7.10
CA LYS A 9 10.82 -0.18 7.31
C LYS A 9 10.91 -0.65 8.75
N GLU A 10 10.80 0.26 9.72
CA GLU A 10 10.81 -0.10 11.14
C GLU A 10 9.69 -1.09 11.50
N ARG A 11 8.48 -0.89 10.97
CA ARG A 11 7.33 -1.76 11.26
C ARG A 11 7.48 -3.14 10.65
N LEU A 12 8.00 -3.22 9.42
CA LEU A 12 8.35 -4.48 8.76
C LEU A 12 9.46 -5.23 9.51
N GLU A 13 10.52 -4.54 9.95
CA GLU A 13 11.62 -5.13 10.72
C GLU A 13 11.18 -5.62 12.10
N LYS A 14 10.19 -4.97 12.72
CA LYS A 14 9.55 -5.42 13.97
C LYS A 14 8.66 -6.64 13.77
N GLY A 15 8.36 -7.04 12.54
CA GLY A 15 7.46 -8.15 12.23
C GLY A 15 6.00 -7.85 12.55
N GLU A 16 5.59 -6.58 12.48
CA GLU A 16 4.19 -6.21 12.66
C GLU A 16 3.32 -6.84 11.56
N SER A 17 2.13 -7.32 11.93
CA SER A 17 1.13 -7.75 10.94
C SER A 17 0.40 -6.53 10.40
N LEU A 18 0.71 -6.17 9.15
CA LEU A 18 0.17 -4.98 8.48
C LEU A 18 -0.79 -5.40 7.37
N ASN A 19 -1.92 -4.69 7.21
CA ASN A 19 -2.72 -4.77 5.99
C ASN A 19 -2.01 -3.96 4.89
N PHE A 20 -0.98 -4.57 4.29
CA PHE A 20 -0.04 -3.90 3.40
C PHE A 20 -0.23 -4.34 1.95
N TYR A 21 -0.47 -3.38 1.05
CA TYR A 21 -0.83 -3.64 -0.34
C TYR A 21 0.05 -2.90 -1.34
N ASP A 22 0.34 -3.58 -2.45
CA ASP A 22 1.03 -3.02 -3.60
C ASP A 22 0.04 -2.80 -4.75
N VAL A 23 -0.04 -1.56 -5.24
CA VAL A 23 -0.93 -1.20 -6.37
C VAL A 23 -0.22 -1.03 -7.70
N ARG A 24 0.99 -1.59 -7.83
CA ARG A 24 1.72 -1.70 -9.09
C ARG A 24 1.17 -2.81 -9.98
N GLU A 25 1.73 -2.92 -11.18
CA GLU A 25 1.44 -4.02 -12.10
C GLU A 25 2.17 -5.31 -11.66
N GLU A 26 1.64 -6.47 -12.04
CA GLU A 26 2.18 -7.78 -11.68
C GLU A 26 3.68 -7.93 -12.00
N HIS A 27 4.10 -7.53 -13.21
CA HIS A 27 5.51 -7.60 -13.60
C HIS A 27 6.43 -6.76 -12.69
N GLU A 28 6.00 -5.58 -12.22
CA GLU A 28 6.80 -4.75 -11.31
C GLU A 28 6.92 -5.40 -9.92
N TYR A 29 5.88 -6.13 -9.50
CA TYR A 29 5.83 -6.83 -8.22
C TYR A 29 6.65 -8.13 -8.23
N GLU A 30 6.64 -8.85 -9.35
CA GLU A 30 7.47 -10.04 -9.57
C GLU A 30 8.96 -9.70 -9.61
N GLU A 31 9.32 -8.56 -10.21
CA GLU A 31 10.71 -8.08 -10.26
C GLU A 31 11.24 -7.67 -8.87
N ASP A 32 10.41 -6.98 -8.09
CA ASP A 32 10.77 -6.53 -6.75
C ASP A 32 9.52 -6.29 -5.90
N ASN A 33 9.48 -6.78 -4.66
CA ASN A 33 8.40 -6.49 -3.72
C ASN A 33 8.87 -6.42 -2.27
N LEU A 34 8.03 -5.80 -1.44
CA LEU A 34 8.26 -5.58 -0.02
C LEU A 34 7.48 -6.58 0.87
N GLY A 35 6.99 -7.68 0.29
CA GLY A 35 6.10 -8.62 0.98
C GLY A 35 4.66 -8.13 1.18
N ALA A 36 4.25 -7.09 0.44
CA ALA A 36 2.86 -6.62 0.39
C ALA A 36 1.96 -7.57 -0.40
N VAL A 37 0.65 -7.50 -0.21
CA VAL A 37 -0.32 -8.18 -1.06
C VAL A 37 -0.52 -7.36 -2.36
N LEU A 38 -0.32 -7.99 -3.51
CA LEU A 38 -0.53 -7.34 -4.81
C LEU A 38 -2.02 -7.16 -5.11
N ILE A 39 -2.46 -5.92 -5.33
CA ILE A 39 -3.77 -5.57 -5.90
C ILE A 39 -3.53 -4.40 -6.87
N PRO A 40 -3.38 -4.65 -8.18
CA PRO A 40 -3.11 -3.59 -9.14
C PRO A 40 -4.15 -2.47 -9.08
N LEU A 41 -3.72 -1.23 -9.29
CA LEU A 41 -4.63 -0.06 -9.18
C LEU A 41 -5.89 -0.19 -10.05
N GLY A 42 -5.77 -0.82 -11.23
CA GLY A 42 -6.89 -1.06 -12.14
C GLY A 42 -7.93 -2.05 -11.60
N ASP A 43 -7.47 -3.02 -10.79
CA ASP A 43 -8.29 -4.11 -10.27
C ASP A 43 -8.86 -3.79 -8.90
N LEU A 44 -8.35 -2.75 -8.22
CA LEU A 44 -8.80 -2.32 -6.90
C LEU A 44 -10.34 -2.20 -6.73
N PRO A 45 -11.13 -1.72 -7.72
CA PRO A 45 -12.59 -1.71 -7.61
C PRO A 45 -13.21 -3.11 -7.50
N ASP A 46 -12.63 -4.11 -8.14
CA ASP A 46 -13.12 -5.49 -8.16
C ASP A 46 -12.77 -6.25 -6.86
N HIS A 47 -11.80 -5.74 -6.09
CA HIS A 47 -11.37 -6.28 -4.79
C HIS A 47 -12.02 -5.59 -3.57
N LEU A 48 -12.99 -4.69 -3.77
CA LEU A 48 -13.61 -3.96 -2.67
C LEU A 48 -14.26 -4.87 -1.62
N ASP A 49 -14.97 -5.92 -2.07
CA ASP A 49 -15.64 -6.88 -1.18
C ASP A 49 -14.63 -7.64 -0.29
N GLU A 50 -13.42 -7.89 -0.81
CA GLU A 50 -12.34 -8.54 -0.05
C GLU A 50 -11.71 -7.59 1.00
N LEU A 51 -11.73 -6.28 0.71
CA LEU A 51 -11.20 -5.25 1.57
C LEU A 51 -12.23 -4.73 2.60
N GLU A 52 -13.53 -4.93 2.36
CA GLU A 52 -14.61 -4.47 3.27
C GLU A 52 -14.41 -4.83 4.75
N PRO A 53 -13.90 -6.02 5.12
CA PRO A 53 -13.62 -6.34 6.53
C PRO A 53 -12.58 -5.43 7.19
N LEU A 54 -11.73 -4.75 6.40
CA LEU A 54 -10.64 -3.88 6.85
C LEU A 54 -11.03 -2.39 6.88
N LYS A 55 -12.32 -2.07 6.70
CA LYS A 55 -12.82 -0.69 6.56
C LYS A 55 -12.50 0.22 7.76
N ASP A 56 -12.38 -0.38 8.94
CA ASP A 56 -12.03 0.28 10.21
C ASP A 56 -10.57 0.01 10.64
N GLU A 57 -9.83 -0.80 9.87
CA GLU A 57 -8.43 -1.11 10.14
C GLU A 57 -7.48 -0.17 9.37
N GLU A 58 -6.23 -0.14 9.80
CA GLU A 58 -5.19 0.55 9.02
C GLU A 58 -4.86 -0.25 7.76
N ILE A 59 -4.97 0.39 6.60
CA ILE A 59 -4.54 -0.13 5.31
C ILE A 59 -3.35 0.70 4.84
N ILE A 60 -2.21 0.07 4.63
CA ILE A 60 -1.01 0.70 4.09
C ILE A 60 -0.90 0.30 2.63
N ILE A 61 -0.79 1.29 1.74
CA ILE A 61 -0.66 1.04 0.31
C ILE A 61 0.55 1.75 -0.27
N HIS A 62 1.27 1.06 -1.14
CA HIS A 62 2.42 1.62 -1.84
C HIS A 62 2.35 1.35 -3.33
N CYS A 63 3.18 2.08 -4.07
CA CYS A 63 3.46 1.78 -5.45
C CYS A 63 4.94 2.07 -5.76
N ARG A 64 5.26 2.41 -7.00
CA ARG A 64 6.62 2.78 -7.40
C ARG A 64 7.15 4.04 -6.70
N SER A 65 6.37 5.12 -6.69
CA SER A 65 6.82 6.45 -6.22
C SER A 65 5.84 7.19 -5.29
N GLY A 66 4.71 6.57 -4.94
CA GLY A 66 3.63 7.18 -4.15
C GLY A 66 2.47 7.77 -4.97
N ALA A 67 2.63 7.96 -6.28
CA ALA A 67 1.58 8.61 -7.11
C ALA A 67 0.35 7.71 -7.36
N ARG A 68 0.56 6.43 -7.71
CA ARG A 68 -0.54 5.47 -7.91
C ARG A 68 -1.23 5.09 -6.60
N SER A 69 -0.45 4.83 -5.55
CA SER A 69 -0.98 4.55 -4.21
C SER A 69 -1.73 5.75 -3.63
N GLY A 70 -1.31 6.99 -3.88
CA GLY A 70 -2.11 8.17 -3.51
C GLY A 70 -3.49 8.22 -4.19
N LYS A 71 -3.64 7.67 -5.42
CA LYS A 71 -4.96 7.54 -6.07
C LYS A 71 -5.79 6.41 -5.45
N ALA A 72 -5.17 5.26 -5.20
CA ALA A 72 -5.81 4.14 -4.50
C ALA A 72 -6.29 4.55 -3.11
N ALA A 73 -5.50 5.33 -2.35
CA ALA A 73 -5.88 5.83 -1.02
C ALA A 73 -7.18 6.61 -1.09
N ARG A 74 -7.22 7.62 -1.97
CA ARG A 74 -8.40 8.46 -2.16
C ARG A 74 -9.62 7.66 -2.64
N PHE A 75 -9.38 6.66 -3.48
CA PHE A 75 -10.44 5.78 -3.93
C PHE A 75 -11.03 4.99 -2.75
N LEU A 76 -10.20 4.31 -1.96
CA LEU A 76 -10.66 3.57 -0.78
C LEU A 76 -11.31 4.50 0.27
N GLU A 77 -10.73 5.66 0.54
CA GLU A 77 -11.35 6.68 1.41
C GLU A 77 -12.76 7.06 0.92
N SER A 78 -12.95 7.20 -0.40
CA SER A 78 -14.27 7.49 -1.00
C SER A 78 -15.28 6.35 -0.85
N GLN A 79 -14.81 5.11 -0.68
CA GLN A 79 -15.64 3.93 -0.40
C GLN A 79 -15.91 3.75 1.11
N GLY A 80 -15.42 4.66 1.95
CA GLY A 80 -15.67 4.70 3.38
C GLY A 80 -14.62 3.97 4.23
N PHE A 81 -13.45 3.66 3.67
CA PHE A 81 -12.32 3.18 4.45
C PHE A 81 -11.76 4.33 5.30
N SER A 82 -11.70 4.12 6.62
CA SER A 82 -11.45 5.20 7.57
C SER A 82 -9.96 5.48 7.82
N ASN A 83 -9.08 4.51 7.52
CA ASN A 83 -7.66 4.61 7.83
C ASN A 83 -6.76 4.05 6.71
N VAL A 84 -6.74 4.74 5.58
CA VAL A 84 -5.84 4.40 4.46
C VAL A 84 -4.59 5.28 4.51
N ARG A 85 -3.41 4.67 4.45
CA ARG A 85 -2.10 5.30 4.56
C ARG A 85 -1.33 5.06 3.26
N ASN A 86 -0.98 6.12 2.55
CA ASN A 86 -0.08 5.99 1.41
C ASN A 86 1.39 6.05 1.86
N VAL A 87 2.24 5.19 1.30
CA VAL A 87 3.68 5.22 1.53
C VAL A 87 4.32 6.29 0.65
N THR A 88 4.80 7.36 1.28
CA THR A 88 5.43 8.48 0.57
C THR A 88 6.75 8.04 -0.05
N GLY A 89 6.95 8.31 -1.35
CA GLY A 89 8.16 7.91 -2.09
C GLY A 89 8.13 6.48 -2.64
N GLY A 90 7.21 5.64 -2.17
CA GLY A 90 7.01 4.27 -2.67
C GLY A 90 8.23 3.37 -2.53
N ILE A 91 8.27 2.29 -3.32
CA ILE A 91 9.36 1.31 -3.28
C ILE A 91 10.71 1.90 -3.69
N LEU A 92 10.74 2.94 -4.54
CA LEU A 92 11.99 3.60 -4.93
C LEU A 92 12.69 4.20 -3.71
N ALA A 93 11.97 5.01 -2.92
CA ALA A 93 12.53 5.60 -1.72
C ALA A 93 12.85 4.55 -0.64
N TYR A 94 12.09 3.46 -0.57
CA TYR A 94 12.38 2.36 0.36
C TYR A 94 13.73 1.70 0.04
N ARG A 95 13.99 1.42 -1.23
CA ARG A 95 15.24 0.79 -1.69
C ARG A 95 16.46 1.72 -1.60
N GLU A 96 16.27 3.04 -1.61
CA GLU A 96 17.35 4.00 -1.34
C GLU A 96 17.86 3.96 0.12
N GLN A 97 17.11 3.32 1.04
CA GLN A 97 17.45 3.22 2.46
C GLN A 97 18.08 1.88 2.87
N GLU A 98 18.30 0.97 1.92
CA GLU A 98 19.03 -0.29 2.13
C GLU A 98 20.54 -0.11 1.97
#